data_AF-A0A522YTS1-F1
#
_entry.id   AF-A0A522YTS1-F1
#
_cell.length_a   1.000
_cell.length_b   1.000
_cell.length_c   1.000
_cell.angle_alpha   90.00
_cell.angle_beta   90.00
_cell.angle_gamma   90.00
#
_symmetry.space_group_name_H-M   'P 1'
#
loop_
_entity.id
_entity.type
_entity.pdbx_description
1 polymer ?
#
loop_
_entity_poly.entity_id
_entity_poly.type
_entity_poly.pdbx_seq_one_letter_code
_entity_poly.pdbx_strand_id
1 'polypeptide(L)'
;MHPYVALAKLTIEEYVRTGRVPPSPDPLPENMSKPAGAFVSLKKAGELRGCIGTIEPVRENLALEIIGNAIAASTRDPRFPPVSPEELGSLDISVDVLSPPQPVAGPESLDPKRYGVIVNAGRRRGLLLPDIEGVDTAEEQIAICRRKGAIMPDEKVALQRFTVERYR
;
A
#
# COMPACT_ATOMS: atom_id res chain seq x y z
N MET A 1 3.72 16.41 10.22
CA MET A 1 2.93 15.49 9.36
C MET A 1 3.38 15.70 7.93
N HIS A 2 3.80 14.64 7.25
CA HIS A 2 4.23 14.73 5.85
C HIS A 2 3.06 15.11 4.91
N PRO A 3 3.28 15.84 3.80
CA PRO A 3 2.22 16.23 2.86
C PRO A 3 1.36 15.07 2.34
N TYR A 4 1.95 13.90 2.09
CA TYR A 4 1.21 12.69 1.68
C TYR A 4 0.20 12.25 2.75
N VAL A 5 0.62 12.28 4.01
CA VAL A 5 -0.22 11.88 5.16
C VAL A 5 -1.30 12.92 5.42
N ALA A 6 -0.97 14.21 5.28
CA ALA A 6 -1.95 15.29 5.39
C ALA A 6 -3.05 15.16 4.32
N LEU A 7 -2.69 14.85 3.07
CA LEU A 7 -3.66 14.63 1.99
C LEU A 7 -4.55 13.40 2.26
N ALA A 8 -3.94 12.28 2.68
CA ALA A 8 -4.69 11.08 3.04
C ALA A 8 -5.68 11.36 4.19
N LYS A 9 -5.22 12.03 5.26
CA LYS A 9 -6.03 12.41 6.41
C LYS A 9 -7.21 13.29 6.02
N LEU A 10 -6.96 14.37 5.29
CA LEU A 10 -8.00 15.28 4.80
C LEU A 10 -9.05 14.51 3.98
N THR A 11 -8.60 13.61 3.10
CA THR A 11 -9.46 12.81 2.25
C THR A 11 -10.35 11.87 3.06
N ILE A 12 -9.77 11.16 4.03
CA ILE A 12 -10.53 10.25 4.89
C ILE A 12 -11.56 11.03 5.69
N GLU A 13 -11.14 12.14 6.31
CA GLU A 13 -12.02 12.96 7.14
C GLU A 13 -13.20 13.55 6.36
N GLU A 14 -12.95 14.13 5.18
CA GLU A 14 -14.00 14.69 4.32
C GLU A 14 -14.93 13.59 3.83
N TYR A 15 -14.37 12.52 3.26
CA TYR A 15 -15.18 11.45 2.66
C TYR A 15 -16.02 10.71 3.69
N VAL A 16 -15.48 10.40 4.87
CA VAL A 16 -16.22 9.71 5.94
C VAL A 16 -17.35 10.60 6.50
N ARG A 17 -17.15 11.92 6.59
CA ARG A 17 -18.17 12.84 7.13
C ARG A 17 -19.24 13.22 6.12
N THR A 18 -18.87 13.41 4.85
CA THR A 18 -19.75 14.06 3.85
C THR A 18 -20.03 13.20 2.63
N GLY A 19 -19.27 12.11 2.44
CA GLY A 19 -19.30 11.31 1.22
C GLY A 19 -18.66 11.99 0.01
N ARG A 20 -18.07 13.19 0.17
CA ARG A 20 -17.46 13.96 -0.91
C ARG A 20 -15.98 13.64 -1.04
N VAL A 21 -15.49 13.57 -2.28
CA VAL A 21 -14.07 13.45 -2.57
C VAL A 21 -13.49 14.86 -2.59
N PRO A 22 -12.46 15.19 -1.78
CA PRO A 22 -11.83 16.50 -1.86
C PRO A 22 -11.14 16.68 -3.23
N PRO A 23 -10.99 17.92 -3.70
CA PRO A 23 -10.21 18.18 -4.90
C PRO A 23 -8.74 17.78 -4.69
N SER A 24 -8.08 17.38 -5.77
CA SER A 24 -6.61 17.27 -5.78
C SER A 24 -5.99 18.64 -5.46
N PRO A 25 -4.83 18.70 -4.78
CA PRO A 25 -4.08 19.94 -4.60
C PRO A 25 -3.82 20.65 -5.94
N ASP A 26 -4.04 21.97 -5.97
CA ASP A 26 -3.79 22.84 -7.12
C ASP A 26 -3.14 24.16 -6.63
N PRO A 27 -1.89 24.48 -7.03
CA PRO A 27 -1.05 23.71 -7.95
C PRO A 27 -0.59 22.38 -7.35
N LEU A 28 -0.44 21.37 -8.21
CA LEU A 28 0.00 20.03 -7.81
C LEU A 28 1.46 20.07 -7.32
N PRO A 29 1.75 19.64 -6.08
CA PRO A 29 3.12 19.59 -5.57
C PRO A 29 4.02 18.68 -6.43
N GLU A 30 5.26 19.10 -6.67
CA GLU A 30 6.20 18.35 -7.51
C GLU A 30 6.39 16.90 -7.03
N ASN A 31 6.49 16.70 -5.72
CA ASN A 31 6.62 15.38 -5.10
C ASN A 31 5.35 14.50 -5.20
N MET A 32 4.22 15.03 -5.67
CA MET A 32 3.00 14.27 -5.95
C MET A 32 2.69 14.17 -7.45
N SER A 33 3.45 14.86 -8.30
CA SER A 33 3.16 15.00 -9.74
C SER A 33 3.42 13.73 -10.54
N LYS A 34 4.36 12.89 -10.09
CA LYS A 34 4.72 11.65 -10.80
C LYS A 34 3.80 10.51 -10.39
N PRO A 35 3.39 9.64 -11.32
CA PRO A 35 2.70 8.40 -10.99
C PRO A 35 3.58 7.48 -10.14
N ALA A 36 3.02 6.94 -9.06
CA ALA A 36 3.63 5.87 -8.27
C ALA A 36 2.54 5.01 -7.63
N GLY A 37 2.83 3.73 -7.38
CA GLY A 37 1.99 2.89 -6.53
C GLY A 37 2.08 3.38 -5.07
N ALA A 38 0.98 3.31 -4.34
CA ALA A 38 0.96 3.73 -2.95
C ALA A 38 -0.04 2.92 -2.11
N PHE A 39 0.27 2.75 -0.82
CA PHE A 39 -0.63 2.16 0.15
C PHE A 39 -0.96 3.17 1.24
N VAL A 40 -2.24 3.31 1.57
CA VAL A 40 -2.69 4.07 2.73
C VAL A 40 -3.10 3.07 3.80
N SER A 41 -2.48 3.20 4.97
CA SER A 41 -2.76 2.35 6.13
C SER A 41 -3.31 3.17 7.27
N LEU A 42 -4.38 2.67 7.89
CA LEU A 42 -5.04 3.21 9.05
C LEU A 42 -4.78 2.27 10.22
N LYS A 43 -4.35 2.83 11.34
CA LYS A 43 -4.26 2.11 12.61
C LYS A 43 -5.08 2.83 13.68
N LYS A 44 -5.55 2.07 14.66
CA LYS A 44 -6.25 2.58 15.84
C LYS A 44 -5.65 1.90 17.06
N ALA A 45 -5.11 2.68 18.00
CA ALA A 45 -4.40 2.15 19.16
C ALA A 45 -3.29 1.14 18.79
N GLY A 46 -2.55 1.41 17.70
CA GLY A 46 -1.47 0.55 17.21
C GLY A 46 -1.91 -0.65 16.33
N GLU A 47 -3.19 -1.00 16.33
CA GLU A 47 -3.74 -2.11 15.56
C GLU A 47 -4.23 -1.69 14.18
N LEU A 48 -4.16 -2.59 13.19
CA LEU A 48 -4.61 -2.32 11.83
C LEU A 48 -6.13 -2.12 11.76
N ARG A 49 -6.58 -0.99 11.19
CA ARG A 49 -8.00 -0.62 11.03
C ARG A 49 -8.46 -0.56 9.57
N GLY A 50 -7.51 -0.50 8.63
CA GLY A 50 -7.75 -0.55 7.19
C GLY A 50 -6.43 -0.35 6.44
N CYS A 51 -6.24 -1.02 5.30
CA CYS A 51 -5.08 -0.82 4.45
C CYS A 51 -5.41 -1.22 3.02
N ILE A 52 -5.36 -0.23 2.12
CA ILE A 52 -5.55 -0.43 0.69
C ILE A 52 -4.48 0.33 -0.07
N GLY A 53 -4.06 -0.24 -1.19
CA GLY A 53 -3.10 0.40 -2.08
C GLY A 53 -2.99 -0.29 -3.42
N THR A 54 -2.17 0.32 -4.25
CA THR A 54 -1.83 -0.12 -5.60
C THR A 54 -0.33 -0.33 -5.71
N ILE A 55 0.04 -1.38 -6.44
CA ILE A 55 1.44 -1.80 -6.61
C ILE A 55 2.10 -0.95 -7.70
N GLU A 56 1.36 -0.76 -8.79
CA GLU A 56 1.70 0.11 -9.90
C GLU A 56 0.69 1.26 -9.92
N PRO A 57 1.08 2.46 -10.36
CA PRO A 57 0.15 3.58 -10.46
C PRO A 57 -1.01 3.23 -11.38
N VAL A 58 -2.23 3.46 -10.91
CA VAL A 58 -3.46 3.35 -11.71
C VAL A 58 -4.11 4.71 -11.95
N ARG A 59 -3.51 5.76 -11.39
CA ARG A 59 -3.88 7.17 -11.56
C ARG A 59 -2.77 7.95 -12.23
N GLU A 60 -3.13 9.14 -12.73
CA GLU A 60 -2.23 10.03 -13.47
C GLU A 60 -1.10 10.60 -12.62
N ASN A 61 -1.25 10.64 -11.29
CA ASN A 61 -0.26 11.16 -10.36
C ASN A 61 -0.48 10.58 -8.95
N LEU A 62 0.54 10.73 -8.10
CA LEU A 62 0.54 10.20 -6.73
C LEU A 62 -0.54 10.86 -5.83
N ALA A 63 -0.91 12.13 -6.05
CA ALA A 63 -1.98 12.76 -5.26
C ALA A 63 -3.32 12.03 -5.46
N LEU A 64 -3.70 11.79 -6.71
CA LEU A 64 -4.92 11.06 -7.05
C LEU A 64 -4.88 9.61 -6.57
N GLU A 65 -3.70 8.98 -6.61
CA GLU A 65 -3.48 7.63 -6.08
C GLU A 65 -3.70 7.60 -4.56
N ILE A 66 -3.13 8.55 -3.81
CA ILE A 66 -3.32 8.68 -2.36
C ILE A 66 -4.79 8.93 -2.03
N ILE A 67 -5.48 9.84 -2.73
CA ILE A 67 -6.90 10.14 -2.50
C ILE A 67 -7.75 8.87 -2.68
N GLY A 68 -7.55 8.16 -3.80
CA GLY A 68 -8.29 6.92 -4.10
C GLY A 68 -8.05 5.84 -3.06
N ASN A 69 -6.80 5.61 -2.69
CA ASN A 69 -6.42 4.58 -1.71
C ASN A 69 -6.83 4.95 -0.29
N ALA A 70 -6.83 6.23 0.07
CA ALA A 70 -7.31 6.71 1.37
C ALA A 70 -8.81 6.45 1.56
N ILE A 71 -9.62 6.74 0.53
CA ILE A 71 -11.05 6.42 0.53
C ILE A 71 -11.26 4.91 0.63
N ALA A 72 -10.54 4.13 -0.16
CA ALA A 72 -10.69 2.68 -0.16
C ALA A 72 -10.25 2.06 1.17
N ALA A 73 -9.16 2.54 1.78
CA ALA A 73 -8.68 2.07 3.07
C ALA A 73 -9.68 2.36 4.21
N SER A 74 -10.42 3.47 4.14
CA SER A 74 -11.42 3.82 5.16
C SER A 74 -12.80 3.20 4.92
N THR A 75 -13.14 2.80 3.68
CA THR A 75 -14.53 2.38 3.36
C THR A 75 -14.68 1.05 2.64
N ARG A 76 -13.61 0.46 2.09
CA ARG A 76 -13.68 -0.70 1.19
C ARG A 76 -12.68 -1.82 1.52
N ASP A 77 -11.98 -1.74 2.65
CA ASP A 77 -11.16 -2.86 3.11
C ASP A 77 -12.09 -4.01 3.56
N PRO A 78 -12.12 -5.16 2.86
CA PRO A 78 -13.10 -6.21 3.12
C PRO A 78 -12.92 -6.90 4.49
N ARG A 79 -11.80 -6.65 5.16
CA ARG A 79 -11.50 -7.21 6.50
C ARG A 79 -12.19 -6.44 7.62
N PHE A 80 -12.65 -5.22 7.36
CA PHE A 80 -13.18 -4.32 8.39
C PHE A 80 -14.48 -3.65 7.93
N PRO A 81 -15.40 -3.31 8.85
CA PRO A 81 -16.48 -2.40 8.52
C PRO A 81 -15.92 -1.01 8.15
N PRO A 82 -16.66 -0.20 7.35
CA PRO A 82 -16.28 1.18 7.08
C PRO A 82 -15.98 1.97 8.36
N VAL A 83 -15.00 2.87 8.30
CA VAL A 83 -14.61 3.77 9.39
C VAL A 83 -15.77 4.71 9.71
N SER A 84 -16.13 4.85 10.98
CA SER A 84 -17.16 5.80 11.41
C SER A 84 -16.56 7.19 11.73
N PRO A 85 -17.36 8.27 11.67
CA PRO A 85 -16.90 9.63 11.97
C PRO A 85 -16.27 9.77 13.37
N GLU A 86 -16.74 9.01 14.35
CA GLU A 86 -16.25 9.04 15.73
C GLU A 86 -14.85 8.44 15.86
N GLU A 87 -14.45 7.57 14.93
CA GLU A 87 -13.11 6.96 14.93
C GLU A 87 -12.03 7.92 14.43
N LEU A 88 -12.39 8.92 13.61
CA LEU A 88 -11.45 9.75 12.85
C LEU A 88 -10.35 10.40 13.72
N GLY A 89 -10.71 10.87 14.91
CA GLY A 89 -9.76 11.51 15.83
C GLY A 89 -8.73 10.56 16.44
N SER A 90 -8.94 9.25 16.34
CA SER A 90 -8.11 8.19 16.94
C SER A 90 -7.27 7.41 15.93
N LEU A 91 -7.32 7.78 14.65
CA LEU A 91 -6.61 7.07 13.59
C LEU A 91 -5.18 7.57 13.42
N ASP A 92 -4.22 6.65 13.50
CA ASP A 92 -2.87 6.83 13.00
C ASP A 92 -2.85 6.48 11.51
N ILE A 93 -2.38 7.41 10.68
CA ILE A 93 -2.38 7.25 9.22
C ILE A 93 -0.93 7.20 8.74
N SER A 94 -0.63 6.24 7.87
CA SER A 94 0.65 6.20 7.16
C SER A 94 0.43 6.01 5.67
N VAL A 95 1.33 6.60 4.88
CA VAL A 95 1.37 6.43 3.42
C VAL A 95 2.69 5.79 3.04
N ASP A 96 2.61 4.66 2.37
CA ASP A 96 3.75 3.92 1.82
C ASP A 96 3.80 4.17 0.31
N VAL A 97 4.86 4.81 -0.19
CA VAL A 97 5.07 5.05 -1.62
C VAL A 97 6.04 4.00 -2.17
N LEU A 98 5.64 3.33 -3.25
CA LEU A 98 6.39 2.23 -3.84
C LEU A 98 7.25 2.72 -5.01
N SER A 99 8.47 2.20 -5.10
CA SER A 99 9.23 2.28 -6.34
C SER A 99 8.62 1.38 -7.41
N PRO A 100 8.81 1.67 -8.71
CA PRO A 100 8.41 0.77 -9.79
C PRO A 100 8.94 -0.65 -9.57
N PRO A 101 8.11 -1.70 -9.66
CA PRO A 101 8.54 -3.08 -9.51
C PRO A 101 9.58 -3.46 -10.57
N GLN A 102 10.65 -4.13 -10.15
CA GLN A 102 11.73 -4.61 -11.02
C GLN A 102 11.76 -6.15 -11.02
N PRO A 103 11.83 -6.81 -12.20
CA PRO A 103 11.94 -8.25 -12.26
C PRO A 103 13.26 -8.74 -11.64
N VAL A 104 13.22 -9.93 -11.02
CA VAL A 104 14.40 -10.59 -10.46
C VAL A 104 14.47 -12.05 -10.91
N ALA A 105 15.69 -12.59 -11.02
CA ALA A 105 15.93 -13.96 -11.47
C ALA A 105 15.57 -15.00 -10.40
N GLY A 106 15.81 -14.67 -9.13
CA GLY A 106 15.58 -15.57 -8.01
C GLY A 106 15.68 -14.91 -6.65
N PRO A 107 15.52 -15.70 -5.56
CA PRO A 107 15.54 -15.23 -4.18
C PRO A 107 16.84 -14.50 -3.79
N GLU A 108 17.98 -14.85 -4.43
CA GLU A 108 19.29 -14.25 -4.18
C GLU A 108 19.36 -12.75 -4.48
N SER A 109 18.41 -12.24 -5.25
CA SER A 109 18.26 -10.81 -5.56
C SER A 109 17.35 -10.06 -4.58
N LEU A 110 16.85 -10.73 -3.54
CA LEU A 110 15.97 -10.17 -2.53
C LEU A 110 16.70 -10.03 -1.19
N ASP A 111 16.56 -8.85 -0.61
CA ASP A 111 16.91 -8.58 0.78
C ASP A 111 15.58 -8.28 1.50
N PRO A 112 15.10 -9.17 2.39
CA PRO A 112 13.82 -9.00 3.06
C PRO A 112 13.67 -7.70 3.86
N LYS A 113 14.80 -7.13 4.32
CA LYS A 113 14.80 -5.85 5.05
C LYS A 113 14.64 -4.65 4.13
N ARG A 114 15.10 -4.76 2.89
CA ARG A 114 15.12 -3.65 1.94
C ARG A 114 13.98 -3.71 0.91
N TYR A 115 13.66 -4.89 0.42
CA TYR A 115 12.77 -5.07 -0.72
C TYR A 115 11.49 -5.78 -0.33
N GLY A 116 10.36 -5.25 -0.80
CA GLY A 116 9.14 -6.03 -0.93
C GLY A 116 9.20 -6.95 -2.15
N VAL A 117 8.39 -8.00 -2.15
CA VAL A 117 8.34 -8.99 -3.23
C VAL A 117 6.93 -9.13 -3.77
N ILE A 118 6.83 -9.24 -5.09
CA ILE A 118 5.61 -9.62 -5.81
C ILE A 118 5.88 -10.98 -6.46
N VAL A 119 4.97 -11.92 -6.24
CA VAL A 119 5.01 -13.24 -6.86
C VAL A 119 3.82 -13.35 -7.80
N ASN A 120 4.07 -13.50 -9.10
CA ASN A 120 3.03 -13.61 -10.13
C ASN A 120 2.97 -15.03 -10.70
N ALA A 121 1.77 -15.60 -10.77
CA ALA A 121 1.44 -16.86 -11.42
C ALA A 121 0.20 -16.68 -12.32
N GLY A 122 0.43 -16.26 -13.56
CA GLY A 122 -0.65 -15.91 -14.49
C GLY A 122 -1.52 -14.77 -13.96
N ARG A 123 -2.80 -15.05 -13.63
CA ARG A 123 -3.73 -14.06 -13.05
C ARG A 123 -3.64 -13.94 -11.53
N ARG A 124 -2.96 -14.87 -10.87
CA ARG A 124 -2.77 -14.86 -9.41
C ARG A 124 -1.52 -14.07 -9.07
N ARG A 125 -1.61 -13.27 -8.00
CA ARG A 125 -0.46 -12.53 -7.49
C ARG A 125 -0.50 -12.44 -5.97
N GLY A 126 0.67 -12.55 -5.36
CA GLY A 126 0.91 -12.17 -3.98
C GLY A 126 1.77 -10.91 -3.91
N LEU A 127 1.65 -10.18 -2.81
CA LEU A 127 2.61 -9.14 -2.44
C LEU A 127 2.94 -9.22 -0.94
N LEU A 128 4.20 -8.96 -0.62
CA LEU A 128 4.65 -8.67 0.74
C LEU A 128 5.54 -7.43 0.74
N LEU A 129 5.31 -6.53 1.70
CA LEU A 129 6.14 -5.33 1.93
C LEU A 129 7.50 -5.74 2.54
N PRO A 130 8.53 -4.87 2.46
CA PRO A 130 9.80 -5.10 3.15
C PRO A 130 9.68 -5.00 4.68
N ASP A 131 10.70 -5.49 5.37
CA ASP A 131 10.94 -5.35 6.83
C ASP A 131 9.74 -5.78 7.68
N ILE A 132 9.24 -6.99 7.41
CA ILE A 132 8.20 -7.62 8.21
C ILE A 132 8.86 -8.37 9.37
N GLU A 133 8.35 -8.16 10.58
CA GLU A 133 8.78 -8.89 11.77
C GLU A 133 8.61 -10.40 11.59
N GLY A 134 9.67 -11.17 11.90
CA GLY A 134 9.69 -12.62 11.74
C GLY A 134 9.83 -13.13 10.31
N VAL A 135 10.22 -12.27 9.35
CA VAL A 135 10.54 -12.65 7.97
C VAL A 135 11.99 -12.28 7.68
N ASP A 136 12.89 -13.26 7.83
CA ASP A 136 14.32 -13.02 7.80
C ASP A 136 14.99 -13.53 6.51
N THR A 137 14.31 -14.37 5.74
CA THR A 137 14.83 -14.93 4.48
C THR A 137 13.97 -14.58 3.27
N ALA A 138 14.59 -14.54 2.08
CA ALA A 138 13.91 -14.31 0.82
C ALA A 138 12.92 -15.44 0.51
N GLU A 139 13.27 -16.67 0.87
CA GLU A 139 12.44 -17.87 0.71
C GLU A 139 11.15 -17.78 1.54
N GLU A 140 11.26 -17.36 2.80
CA GLU A 140 10.09 -17.11 3.66
C GLU A 140 9.22 -16.00 3.07
N GLN A 141 9.85 -14.92 2.60
CA GLN A 141 9.15 -13.79 1.98
C GLN A 141 8.33 -14.25 0.76
N ILE A 142 8.94 -15.03 -0.13
CA ILE A 142 8.30 -15.61 -1.31
C ILE A 142 7.20 -16.59 -0.90
N ALA A 143 7.42 -17.45 0.10
CA ALA A 143 6.43 -18.42 0.55
C ALA A 143 5.18 -17.76 1.15
N ILE A 144 5.35 -16.71 1.97
CA ILE A 144 4.23 -15.90 2.48
C ILE A 144 3.48 -15.25 1.32
N CYS A 145 4.24 -14.68 0.38
CA CYS A 145 3.69 -14.01 -0.80
C CYS A 145 2.85 -14.99 -1.65
N ARG A 146 3.36 -16.20 -1.92
CA ARG A 146 2.61 -17.29 -2.58
C ARG A 146 1.30 -17.60 -1.86
N ARG A 147 1.32 -17.77 -0.52
CA ARG A 147 0.11 -18.03 0.27
C ARG A 147 -0.93 -16.92 0.12
N LYS A 148 -0.51 -15.65 0.18
CA LYS A 148 -1.39 -14.50 -0.04
C LYS A 148 -2.01 -14.45 -1.44
N GLY A 149 -1.28 -14.93 -2.44
CA GLY A 149 -1.75 -15.04 -3.82
C GLY A 149 -2.47 -16.34 -4.17
N ALA A 150 -2.67 -17.25 -3.21
CA ALA A 150 -3.17 -18.60 -3.45
C ALA A 150 -2.38 -19.35 -4.56
N ILE A 151 -1.05 -19.25 -4.53
CA ILE A 151 -0.11 -19.87 -5.48
C ILE A 151 0.54 -21.09 -4.83
N MET A 152 0.48 -22.26 -5.48
CA MET A 152 1.06 -23.50 -4.95
C MET A 152 2.60 -23.46 -4.99
N PRO A 153 3.31 -24.18 -4.11
CA PRO A 153 4.78 -24.09 -4.01
C PRO A 153 5.55 -24.47 -5.28
N ASP A 154 5.04 -25.42 -6.05
CA ASP A 154 5.64 -25.99 -7.27
C ASP A 154 5.33 -25.20 -8.55
N GLU A 155 4.40 -24.24 -8.48
CA GLU A 155 4.07 -23.41 -9.63
C GLU A 155 5.25 -22.54 -10.06
N LYS A 156 5.45 -22.46 -11.39
CA LYS A 156 6.35 -21.47 -12.00
C LYS A 156 5.81 -20.08 -11.77
N VAL A 157 6.67 -19.19 -11.28
CA VAL A 157 6.33 -17.81 -10.95
C VAL A 157 7.32 -16.83 -11.56
N ALA A 158 6.85 -15.62 -11.84
CA ALA A 158 7.72 -14.47 -12.03
C ALA A 158 7.85 -13.71 -10.71
N LEU A 159 9.08 -13.31 -10.39
CA LEU A 159 9.40 -12.53 -9.18
C LEU A 159 9.70 -11.09 -9.56
N GLN A 160 9.18 -10.16 -8.78
CA GLN A 160 9.57 -8.75 -8.86
C GLN A 160 9.87 -8.23 -7.45
N ARG A 161 10.77 -7.26 -7.36
CA ARG A 161 11.11 -6.54 -6.13
C ARG A 161 10.77 -5.06 -6.24
N PHE A 162 10.49 -4.43 -5.12
CA PHE A 162 10.28 -2.99 -5.02
C PHE A 162 10.73 -2.48 -3.65
N THR A 163 10.99 -1.19 -3.54
CA THR A 163 11.28 -0.51 -2.27
C THR A 163 10.07 0.29 -1.82
N VAL A 164 10.01 0.58 -0.52
CA VAL A 164 8.93 1.34 0.10
C VAL A 164 9.53 2.49 0.90
N GLU A 165 9.01 3.69 0.67
CA GLU A 165 9.23 4.83 1.56
C GLU A 165 7.96 5.07 2.36
N ARG A 166 8.06 4.94 3.69
CA ARG A 166 6.94 5.10 4.61
C ARG A 166 6.92 6.49 5.24
N TYR A 167 5.76 7.14 5.13
CA TYR A 167 5.51 8.47 5.67
C TYR A 167 4.45 8.41 6.78
N ARG A 168 4.67 9.16 7.87
CA ARG A 168 3.79 9.29 9.04
C ARG A 168 3.58 10.78 9.40
#